data_AF-A0A139WGB8-F1
#
_entry.id   AF-A0A139WGB8-F1
#
_cell.length_a   1.000
_cell.length_b   1.000
_cell.length_c   1.000
_cell.angle_alpha   90.00
_cell.angle_beta   90.00
_cell.angle_gamma   90.00
#
_symmetry.space_group_name_H-M   'P 1'
#
loop_
_entity.id
_entity.type
_entity.pdbx_description
1 polymer ?
#
loop_
_entity_poly.entity_id
_entity_poly.type
_entity_poly.pdbx_seq_one_letter_code
_entity_poly.pdbx_strand_id
1 'polypeptide(L)'
;MKRFILFLCFAFCENAKLPPNFQKCNRNQADLKECVLKAAQNGISQLTRAYDKINIPNLEPFEVPEVIVGQGSGTVAVDQNFKNCKFSGFYKMKLEQFEFDFDKKILHILGTFPDITKKCDYELDGKVLLLPIKGTGKSTVVLENLVADVVFPFEEY
;
A
#
# COMPACT_ATOMS: atom_id res chain seq x y z
N MET A 1 18.67 35.28 -46.28
CA MET A 1 19.19 34.15 -45.46
C MET A 1 18.45 34.12 -44.13
N LYS A 2 17.37 33.34 -44.01
CA LYS A 2 16.72 33.03 -42.73
C LYS A 2 16.29 31.56 -42.79
N ARG A 3 17.04 30.69 -42.11
CA ARG A 3 16.70 29.26 -41.98
C ARG A 3 15.77 29.11 -40.78
N PHE A 4 14.52 28.77 -41.04
CA PHE A 4 13.55 28.27 -40.07
C PHE A 4 13.93 26.83 -39.71
N ILE A 5 14.23 26.56 -38.45
CA ILE A 5 14.34 25.20 -37.92
C ILE A 5 13.07 24.95 -37.12
N LEU A 6 12.18 24.13 -37.68
CA LEU A 6 10.97 23.63 -37.01
C LEU A 6 11.37 22.34 -36.27
N PHE A 7 11.64 22.42 -34.97
CA PHE A 7 11.81 21.25 -34.11
C PHE A 7 10.41 20.72 -33.76
N LEU A 8 10.01 19.60 -34.37
CA LEU A 8 8.86 18.81 -33.91
C LEU A 8 9.21 18.18 -32.55
N CYS A 9 8.70 18.76 -31.46
CA CYS A 9 8.54 18.02 -30.20
C CYS A 9 7.38 17.04 -30.38
N PHE A 10 7.68 15.82 -30.85
CA PHE A 10 6.82 14.68 -30.55
C PHE A 10 6.96 14.41 -29.05
N ALA A 11 6.08 15.02 -28.27
CA ALA A 11 5.87 14.64 -26.88
C ALA A 11 5.40 13.18 -26.87
N PHE A 12 6.29 12.26 -26.48
CA PHE A 12 5.89 10.91 -26.09
C PHE A 12 5.01 11.05 -24.84
N CYS A 13 3.71 10.99 -25.04
CA CYS A 13 2.76 10.82 -23.95
C CYS A 13 2.85 9.35 -23.52
N GLU A 14 3.80 9.02 -22.65
CA GLU A 14 3.83 7.74 -21.96
C GLU A 14 2.66 7.69 -20.97
N ASN A 15 1.48 7.32 -21.46
CA ASN A 15 0.41 6.88 -20.58
C ASN A 15 0.90 5.60 -19.88
N ALA A 16 0.99 5.64 -18.55
CA ALA A 16 1.29 4.47 -17.74
C ALA A 16 0.21 3.40 -17.98
N LYS A 17 0.48 2.45 -18.87
CA LYS A 17 -0.44 1.35 -19.16
C LYS A 17 -0.23 0.26 -18.13
N LEU A 18 -1.30 -0.09 -17.42
CA LEU A 18 -1.34 -1.27 -16.56
C LEU A 18 -0.78 -2.50 -17.30
N PRO A 19 0.06 -3.33 -16.64
CA PRO A 19 0.59 -4.55 -17.22
C PRO A 19 -0.53 -5.47 -17.73
N PRO A 20 -0.29 -6.26 -18.79
CA PRO A 20 -1.34 -7.03 -19.47
C PRO A 20 -2.01 -8.10 -18.58
N ASN A 21 -1.34 -8.52 -17.51
CA ASN A 21 -1.85 -9.47 -16.51
C ASN A 21 -2.81 -8.83 -15.49
N PHE A 22 -2.96 -7.50 -15.48
CA PHE A 22 -3.97 -6.82 -14.67
C PHE A 22 -5.26 -6.71 -15.47
N GLN A 23 -6.35 -7.21 -14.90
CA GLN A 23 -7.69 -7.03 -15.46
C GLN A 23 -8.04 -5.54 -15.51
N LYS A 24 -8.65 -5.12 -16.61
CA LYS A 24 -9.13 -3.74 -16.82
C LYS A 24 -10.65 -3.73 -16.77
N CYS A 25 -11.20 -2.62 -16.28
CA CYS A 25 -12.64 -2.40 -16.19
C CYS A 25 -13.01 -1.12 -16.92
N ASN A 26 -14.13 -1.13 -17.63
CA ASN A 26 -14.65 0.06 -18.30
C ASN A 26 -15.52 0.84 -17.31
N ARG A 27 -15.19 2.10 -17.04
CA ARG A 27 -15.94 2.96 -16.11
C ARG A 27 -17.45 3.07 -16.43
N ASN A 28 -17.84 2.92 -17.70
CA ASN A 28 -19.22 3.08 -18.13
C ASN A 28 -20.00 1.76 -18.22
N GLN A 29 -19.40 0.63 -17.82
CA GLN A 29 -20.10 -0.65 -17.83
C GLN A 29 -21.05 -0.78 -16.65
N ALA A 30 -22.17 -1.49 -16.85
CA ALA A 30 -23.20 -1.64 -15.83
C ALA A 30 -22.72 -2.40 -14.58
N ASP A 31 -21.78 -3.34 -14.75
CA ASP A 31 -21.20 -4.19 -13.71
C ASP A 31 -19.83 -3.70 -13.24
N LEU A 32 -19.61 -2.37 -13.24
CA LEU A 32 -18.31 -1.78 -12.87
C LEU A 32 -17.84 -2.28 -11.51
N LYS A 33 -18.73 -2.28 -10.50
CA LYS A 33 -18.46 -2.69 -9.12
C LYS A 33 -17.91 -4.12 -9.04
N GLU A 34 -18.59 -5.12 -9.60
CA GLU A 34 -18.06 -6.49 -9.67
C GLU A 34 -16.74 -6.55 -10.42
N CYS A 35 -16.62 -5.85 -11.55
CA CYS A 35 -15.41 -5.88 -12.35
C CYS A 35 -14.20 -5.37 -11.54
N VAL A 36 -14.30 -4.20 -10.90
CA VAL A 36 -13.17 -3.60 -10.18
C VAL A 36 -12.82 -4.40 -8.93
N LEU A 37 -13.80 -4.97 -8.23
CA LEU A 37 -13.55 -5.86 -7.10
C LEU A 37 -12.76 -7.10 -7.53
N LYS A 38 -13.18 -7.76 -8.61
CA LYS A 38 -12.48 -8.92 -9.18
C LYS A 38 -11.08 -8.54 -9.68
N ALA A 39 -10.96 -7.40 -10.35
CA ALA A 39 -9.68 -6.91 -10.86
C ALA A 39 -8.71 -6.58 -9.73
N ALA A 40 -9.17 -5.93 -8.67
CA ALA A 40 -8.38 -5.62 -7.48
C ALA A 40 -7.97 -6.89 -6.73
N GLN A 41 -8.89 -7.85 -6.53
CA GLN A 41 -8.59 -9.11 -5.86
C GLN A 41 -7.52 -9.91 -6.61
N ASN A 42 -7.61 -9.95 -7.94
CA ASN A 42 -6.62 -10.59 -8.80
C ASN A 42 -5.32 -9.78 -8.87
N GLY A 43 -5.40 -8.45 -8.79
CA GLY A 43 -4.23 -7.57 -8.76
C GLY A 43 -3.39 -7.78 -7.50
N ILE A 44 -4.02 -7.74 -6.33
CA ILE A 44 -3.35 -7.89 -5.02
C ILE A 44 -2.60 -9.22 -4.93
N SER A 45 -3.20 -10.32 -5.38
CA SER A 45 -2.55 -11.65 -5.34
C SER A 45 -1.32 -11.74 -6.25
N GLN A 46 -1.19 -10.84 -7.22
CA GLN A 46 -0.06 -10.77 -8.15
C GLN A 46 1.08 -9.87 -7.68
N LEU A 47 0.90 -9.12 -6.56
CA LEU A 47 1.90 -8.18 -6.02
C LEU A 47 3.01 -8.88 -5.21
N THR A 48 3.28 -10.15 -5.47
CA THR A 48 4.41 -10.91 -4.90
C THR A 48 5.70 -10.74 -5.72
N ARG A 49 5.74 -9.72 -6.58
CA ARG A 49 6.90 -9.30 -7.38
C ARG A 49 6.77 -7.81 -7.68
N ALA A 50 7.88 -7.17 -8.03
CA ALA A 50 7.87 -5.78 -8.48
C ALA A 50 7.24 -5.64 -9.88
N TYR A 51 6.58 -4.50 -10.13
CA TYR A 51 6.09 -4.04 -11.42
C TYR A 51 6.67 -2.65 -11.72
N ASP A 52 7.92 -2.63 -12.16
CA ASP A 52 8.71 -1.40 -12.35
C ASP A 52 8.03 -0.39 -13.28
N LYS A 53 7.34 -0.86 -14.33
CA LYS A 53 6.62 0.01 -15.30
C LYS A 53 5.55 0.90 -14.67
N ILE A 54 5.04 0.51 -13.50
CA ILE A 54 4.02 1.25 -12.75
C ILE A 54 4.48 1.55 -11.31
N ASN A 55 5.80 1.45 -11.04
CA ASN A 55 6.42 1.75 -9.75
C ASN A 55 5.79 1.04 -8.54
N ILE A 56 5.32 -0.20 -8.72
CA ILE A 56 4.83 -1.01 -7.59
C ILE A 56 5.96 -1.95 -7.14
N PRO A 57 6.43 -1.88 -5.87
CA PRO A 57 7.46 -2.77 -5.36
C PRO A 57 6.90 -4.17 -5.11
N ASN A 58 7.79 -5.12 -4.82
CA ASN A 58 7.37 -6.41 -4.27
C ASN A 58 6.69 -6.21 -2.91
N LEU A 59 5.50 -6.79 -2.70
CA LEU A 59 4.80 -6.77 -1.44
C LEU A 59 4.95 -8.07 -0.62
N GLU A 60 5.79 -9.01 -1.08
CA GLU A 60 6.06 -10.27 -0.37
C GLU A 60 7.55 -10.67 -0.42
N PRO A 61 8.38 -10.26 0.55
CA PRO A 61 8.07 -9.28 1.59
C PRO A 61 8.13 -7.84 1.05
N PHE A 62 7.28 -6.97 1.59
CA PHE A 62 7.42 -5.52 1.45
C PHE A 62 8.49 -5.03 2.44
N GLU A 63 9.54 -4.39 1.93
CA GLU A 63 10.66 -3.92 2.74
C GLU A 63 10.53 -2.42 3.04
N VAL A 64 10.57 -2.06 4.33
CA VAL A 64 10.51 -0.68 4.82
C VAL A 64 11.77 -0.41 5.64
N PRO A 65 12.63 0.54 5.22
CA PRO A 65 13.90 0.80 5.89
C PRO A 65 13.75 1.23 7.35
N GLU A 66 12.79 2.10 7.64
CA GLU A 66 12.58 2.66 8.96
C GLU A 66 11.10 2.99 9.21
N VAL A 67 10.62 2.70 10.41
CA VAL A 67 9.30 3.12 10.93
C VAL A 67 9.52 3.70 12.31
N ILE A 68 9.23 4.99 12.47
CA ILE A 68 9.31 5.69 13.74
C ILE A 68 7.89 5.89 14.27
N VAL A 69 7.61 5.33 15.43
CA VAL A 69 6.38 5.57 16.18
C VAL A 69 6.78 6.32 17.45
N GLY A 70 6.48 7.62 17.48
CA GLY A 70 6.74 8.43 18.67
C GLY A 70 5.89 7.99 19.85
N GLN A 71 6.28 8.43 21.05
CA GLN A 71 5.54 8.16 22.26
C GLN A 71 4.06 8.51 22.16
N GLY A 72 3.21 7.59 22.63
CA GLY A 72 1.80 7.88 22.86
C GLY A 72 1.59 8.84 24.03
N SER A 73 0.38 9.37 24.14
CA SER A 73 -0.04 10.10 25.34
C SER A 73 -0.59 9.14 26.40
N GLY A 74 -0.35 9.44 27.66
CA GLY A 74 -0.91 8.70 28.79
C GLY A 74 -0.06 7.51 29.25
N THR A 75 -0.68 6.35 29.39
CA THR A 75 -0.16 5.20 30.14
C THR A 75 0.99 4.48 29.44
N VAL A 76 1.10 4.61 28.12
CA VAL A 76 2.16 4.01 27.31
C VAL A 76 2.88 5.15 26.60
N ALA A 77 4.01 5.55 27.17
CA ALA A 77 4.88 6.60 26.63
C ALA A 77 6.19 5.93 26.23
N VAL A 78 6.18 5.30 25.05
CA VAL A 78 7.31 4.53 24.52
C VAL A 78 7.61 5.01 23.11
N ASP A 79 8.82 5.53 22.91
CA ASP A 79 9.37 5.77 21.58
C ASP A 79 9.79 4.43 20.97
N GLN A 80 9.34 4.18 19.75
CA GLN A 80 9.55 2.92 19.05
C GLN A 80 10.18 3.21 17.70
N ASN A 81 11.46 2.88 17.55
CA ASN A 81 12.13 2.90 16.27
C ASN A 81 12.26 1.46 15.76
N PHE A 82 11.72 1.20 14.58
CA PHE A 82 11.86 -0.07 13.88
C PHE A 82 12.68 0.13 12.60
N LYS A 83 13.69 -0.71 12.39
CA LYS A 83 14.57 -0.69 11.22
C LYS A 83 14.52 -2.02 10.48
N ASN A 84 14.88 -1.99 9.20
CA ASN A 84 14.97 -3.18 8.34
C ASN A 84 13.68 -4.00 8.37
N CYS A 85 12.53 -3.34 8.33
CA CYS A 85 11.24 -3.98 8.46
C CYS A 85 10.88 -4.76 7.20
N LYS A 86 10.37 -5.97 7.40
CA LYS A 86 9.81 -6.83 6.37
C LYS A 86 8.38 -7.17 6.74
N PHE A 87 7.45 -6.84 5.85
CA PHE A 87 6.04 -7.13 5.98
C PHE A 87 5.64 -8.20 4.97
N SER A 88 4.91 -9.21 5.42
CA SER A 88 4.45 -10.35 4.62
C SER A 88 2.97 -10.60 4.86
N GLY A 89 2.29 -11.15 3.86
CA GLY A 89 0.88 -11.56 3.92
C GLY A 89 -0.08 -10.68 3.12
N PHE A 90 0.37 -9.56 2.53
CA PHE A 90 -0.50 -8.63 1.81
C PHE A 90 -1.25 -9.29 0.63
N TYR A 91 -0.57 -10.18 -0.09
CA TYR A 91 -1.16 -10.88 -1.24
C TYR A 91 -2.36 -11.79 -0.86
N LYS A 92 -2.52 -12.10 0.42
CA LYS A 92 -3.59 -12.96 0.96
C LYS A 92 -4.87 -12.20 1.27
N MET A 93 -4.90 -10.88 1.08
CA MET A 93 -6.11 -10.06 1.33
C MET A 93 -7.30 -10.65 0.59
N LYS A 94 -8.42 -10.81 1.31
CA LYS A 94 -9.72 -11.10 0.73
C LYS A 94 -10.50 -9.80 0.73
N LEU A 95 -10.82 -9.28 -0.44
CA LEU A 95 -11.60 -8.06 -0.58
C LEU A 95 -13.09 -8.38 -0.46
N GLU A 96 -13.77 -7.64 0.40
CA GLU A 96 -15.23 -7.56 0.43
C GLU A 96 -15.73 -6.37 -0.38
N GLN A 97 -14.99 -5.25 -0.42
CA GLN A 97 -15.33 -4.05 -1.20
C GLN A 97 -14.09 -3.41 -1.83
N PHE A 98 -14.25 -2.91 -3.06
CA PHE A 98 -13.28 -2.09 -3.77
C PHE A 98 -14.06 -1.19 -4.74
N GLU A 99 -14.54 -0.07 -4.25
CA GLU A 99 -15.60 0.71 -4.90
C GLU A 99 -15.18 2.15 -5.13
N PHE A 100 -15.34 2.61 -6.36
CA PHE A 100 -15.12 4.01 -6.72
C PHE A 100 -16.43 4.79 -6.63
N ASP A 101 -16.43 5.87 -5.85
CA ASP A 101 -17.41 6.94 -5.94
C ASP A 101 -16.73 8.10 -6.69
N PHE A 102 -17.06 8.25 -7.97
CA PHE A 102 -16.45 9.24 -8.84
C PHE A 102 -16.97 10.67 -8.57
N ASP A 103 -18.18 10.80 -8.03
CA ASP A 103 -18.75 12.12 -7.70
C ASP A 103 -18.04 12.70 -6.48
N LYS A 104 -17.79 11.86 -5.46
CA LYS A 104 -17.05 12.24 -4.26
C LYS A 104 -15.53 12.09 -4.40
N LYS A 105 -15.07 11.47 -5.50
CA LYS A 105 -13.67 11.15 -5.78
C LYS A 105 -13.01 10.36 -4.65
N ILE A 106 -13.68 9.30 -4.21
CA ILE A 106 -13.16 8.39 -3.19
C ILE A 106 -13.16 6.94 -3.67
N LEU A 107 -12.16 6.19 -3.25
CA LEU A 107 -12.06 4.74 -3.37
C LEU A 107 -12.26 4.15 -1.97
N HIS A 108 -13.29 3.34 -1.80
CA HIS A 108 -13.52 2.59 -0.57
C HIS A 108 -13.02 1.15 -0.72
N ILE A 109 -12.19 0.72 0.22
CA ILE A 109 -11.62 -0.62 0.28
C ILE A 109 -12.01 -1.24 1.61
N LEU A 110 -12.69 -2.38 1.55
CA LEU A 110 -12.95 -3.23 2.70
C LEU A 110 -12.37 -4.62 2.39
N GLY A 111 -11.51 -5.10 3.27
CA GLY A 111 -10.85 -6.39 3.11
C GLY A 111 -10.41 -6.99 4.43
N THR A 112 -10.21 -8.30 4.42
CA THR A 112 -9.61 -9.03 5.54
C THR A 112 -8.27 -9.66 5.12
N PHE A 113 -7.22 -9.41 5.88
CA PHE A 113 -5.97 -10.16 5.80
C PHE A 113 -6.02 -11.35 6.78
N PRO A 114 -5.82 -12.60 6.33
CA PRO A 114 -5.76 -13.76 7.23
C PRO A 114 -4.63 -13.62 8.26
N ASP A 115 -3.46 -13.20 7.79
CA ASP A 115 -2.29 -12.93 8.61
C ASP A 115 -1.41 -11.87 7.95
N ILE A 116 -0.91 -10.91 8.74
CA ILE A 116 0.18 -10.02 8.37
C ILE A 116 1.31 -10.21 9.36
N THR A 117 2.49 -10.55 8.85
CA THR A 117 3.69 -10.70 9.67
C THR A 117 4.63 -9.54 9.42
N LYS A 118 4.97 -8.80 10.49
CA LYS A 118 6.02 -7.79 10.50
C LYS A 118 7.24 -8.33 11.23
N LYS A 119 8.42 -8.30 10.60
CA LYS A 119 9.71 -8.57 11.23
C LYS A 119 10.60 -7.35 11.11
N CYS A 120 11.14 -6.85 12.22
CA CYS A 120 12.03 -5.68 12.22
C CYS A 120 13.12 -5.83 13.29
N ASP A 121 14.22 -5.10 13.13
CA ASP A 121 15.07 -4.74 14.27
C ASP A 121 14.37 -3.58 15.02
N TYR A 122 14.31 -3.63 16.35
CA TYR A 122 13.62 -2.63 17.17
C TYR A 122 14.58 -1.94 18.14
N GLU A 123 14.26 -0.71 18.48
CA GLU A 123 14.79 0.07 19.59
C GLU A 123 13.60 0.73 20.30
N LEU A 124 13.40 0.38 21.57
CA LEU A 124 12.37 0.94 22.43
C LEU A 124 13.01 1.72 23.57
N ASP A 125 12.47 2.90 23.85
CA ASP A 125 12.82 3.69 25.04
C ASP A 125 11.56 4.37 25.58
N GLY A 126 11.31 4.27 26.88
CA GLY A 126 10.20 4.93 27.53
C GLY A 126 9.67 4.18 28.74
N LYS A 127 8.36 4.24 28.95
CA LYS A 127 7.70 3.62 30.11
C LYS A 127 6.27 3.19 29.83
N VAL A 128 5.86 2.14 30.53
CA VAL A 128 4.46 1.71 30.67
C VAL A 128 4.06 1.94 32.12
N LEU A 129 3.08 2.81 32.36
CA LEU A 129 2.73 3.34 33.68
C LEU A 129 3.97 3.99 34.35
N LEU A 130 4.49 3.32 35.37
CA LEU A 130 5.68 3.69 36.13
C LEU A 130 6.89 2.83 35.78
N LEU A 131 6.70 1.78 34.98
CA LEU A 131 7.74 0.81 34.66
C LEU A 131 8.55 1.28 33.45
N PRO A 132 9.86 1.56 33.60
CA PRO A 132 10.71 1.90 32.48
C PRO A 132 10.89 0.68 31.57
N ILE A 133 10.78 0.91 30.27
CA ILE A 133 11.01 -0.08 29.21
C ILE A 133 12.12 0.45 28.33
N LYS A 134 13.21 -0.32 28.23
CA LYS A 134 14.29 -0.06 27.30
C LYS A 134 14.75 -1.38 26.71
N GLY A 135 14.92 -1.42 25.41
CA GLY A 135 15.36 -2.65 24.75
C GLY A 135 15.71 -2.43 23.30
N THR A 136 16.66 -3.23 22.83
CA THR A 136 17.00 -3.34 21.42
C THR A 136 17.03 -4.81 21.04
N GLY A 137 16.64 -5.14 19.81
CA GLY A 137 16.67 -6.52 19.37
C GLY A 137 15.88 -6.77 18.11
N LYS A 138 15.44 -8.01 17.93
CA LYS A 138 14.58 -8.43 16.81
C LYS A 138 13.14 -8.57 17.29
N SER A 139 12.21 -8.09 16.49
CA SER A 139 10.78 -8.19 16.74
C SER A 139 10.10 -9.00 15.63
N THR A 140 9.09 -9.78 16.02
CA THR A 140 8.13 -10.38 15.10
C THR A 140 6.74 -10.07 15.64
N VAL A 141 5.91 -9.43 14.84
CA VAL A 141 4.50 -9.14 15.15
C VAL A 141 3.66 -9.86 14.11
N VAL A 142 2.70 -10.65 14.59
CA VAL A 142 1.72 -11.34 13.73
C VAL A 142 0.35 -10.75 14.06
N LEU A 143 -0.30 -10.19 13.05
CA LEU A 143 -1.68 -9.72 13.13
C LEU A 143 -2.54 -10.73 12.40
N GLU A 144 -3.43 -11.40 13.13
CA GLU A 144 -4.34 -12.40 12.56
C GLU A 144 -5.72 -11.78 12.34
N ASN A 145 -6.39 -12.18 11.25
CA ASN A 145 -7.74 -11.73 10.89
C ASN A 145 -7.90 -10.19 10.92
N LEU A 146 -6.90 -9.48 10.37
CA LEU A 146 -6.89 -8.03 10.33
C LEU A 146 -7.91 -7.54 9.31
N VAL A 147 -8.92 -6.80 9.78
CA VAL A 147 -9.87 -6.08 8.94
C VAL A 147 -9.29 -4.71 8.58
N ALA A 148 -9.28 -4.39 7.29
CA ALA A 148 -8.92 -3.09 6.76
C ALA A 148 -10.15 -2.45 6.12
N ASP A 149 -10.60 -1.34 6.69
CA ASP A 149 -11.68 -0.50 6.17
C ASP A 149 -11.09 0.89 5.92
N VAL A 150 -10.85 1.23 4.66
CA VAL A 150 -10.08 2.41 4.26
C VAL A 150 -10.76 3.15 3.13
N VAL A 151 -10.87 4.47 3.27
CA VAL A 151 -11.36 5.38 2.22
C VAL A 151 -10.21 6.25 1.75
N PHE A 152 -9.85 6.13 0.48
CA PHE A 152 -8.81 6.92 -0.16
C PHE A 152 -9.42 8.00 -1.06
N PRO A 153 -9.11 9.29 -0.87
CA PRO A 153 -9.42 10.30 -1.87
C PRO A 153 -8.54 10.12 -3.11
N PHE A 154 -9.08 10.43 -4.29
CA PHE A 154 -8.32 10.45 -5.54
C PHE A 154 -8.61 11.71 -6.38
N GLU A 155 -7.74 11.99 -7.35
CA GLU A 155 -7.92 13.07 -8.33
C GLU A 155 -7.93 12.48 -9.75
N GLU A 156 -8.65 13.14 -10.66
CA GLU A 156 -8.66 12.80 -12.09
C GLU A 156 -7.76 13.81 -12.82
N TYR A 157 -6.75 13.31 -13.54
CA TYR A 157 -5.81 14.12 -14.34
C TYR A 157 -6.07 13.95 -15.83
#